data_AF-A0A1H3PKL7-F1
#
_entry.id   AF-A0A1H3PKL7-F1
#
_cell.length_a   1.000
_cell.length_b   1.000
_cell.length_c   1.000
_cell.angle_alpha   90.00
_cell.angle_beta   90.00
_cell.angle_gamma   90.00
#
_symmetry.space_group_name_H-M   'P 1'
#
loop_
_entity.id
_entity.type
_entity.pdbx_description
1 polymer ?
#
loop_
_entity_poly.entity_id
_entity_poly.type
_entity_poly.pdbx_seq_one_letter_code
_entity_poly.pdbx_strand_id
1 'polypeptide(L)'
;MNLPSQRRTERVLHLISFGYLHLDDGRPPHADRVEDVRERLRDPAAARDVLDLDGRDPRVQDIVARTPGARELLANLIDYAELPCGPRRIAIGCAGGRHRSGSLVELLAATLRARGHQVEVEHQHIHLPRVLRP
;
A
#
# COMPACT_ATOMS: atom_id res chain seq x y z
N MET A 1 -27.93 -28.72 -12.25
CA MET A 1 -26.53 -29.05 -12.55
C MET A 1 -25.66 -27.95 -11.99
N ASN A 2 -24.99 -28.20 -10.87
CA ASN A 2 -24.12 -27.24 -10.21
C ASN A 2 -22.74 -27.31 -10.90
N LEU A 3 -22.38 -26.29 -11.68
CA LEU A 3 -21.03 -26.17 -12.23
C LEU A 3 -20.03 -26.12 -11.07
N PRO A 4 -18.89 -26.85 -11.13
CA PRO A 4 -17.87 -26.70 -10.12
C PRO A 4 -17.38 -25.25 -10.17
N SER A 5 -17.56 -24.54 -9.05
CA SER A 5 -16.86 -23.28 -8.77
C SER A 5 -15.39 -23.51 -9.12
N GLN A 6 -14.92 -22.83 -10.16
CA GLN A 6 -13.53 -22.90 -10.58
C GLN A 6 -12.70 -22.58 -9.33
N ARG A 7 -11.90 -23.55 -8.87
CA ARG A 7 -10.98 -23.32 -7.76
C ARG A 7 -10.10 -22.15 -8.15
N ARG A 8 -10.39 -20.97 -7.60
CA ARG A 8 -9.47 -19.84 -7.62
C ARG A 8 -8.21 -20.40 -6.99
N THR A 9 -7.19 -20.69 -7.80
CA THR A 9 -5.88 -21.16 -7.31
C THR A 9 -5.52 -20.25 -6.15
N GLU A 10 -5.32 -20.80 -4.95
CA GLU A 10 -5.01 -20.05 -3.74
C GLU A 10 -3.69 -19.32 -3.98
N ARG A 11 -3.81 -18.10 -4.50
CA ARG A 11 -2.72 -17.22 -4.88
C ARG A 11 -2.61 -16.21 -3.76
N VAL A 12 -1.53 -16.30 -2.99
CA VAL A 12 -1.16 -15.26 -2.05
C VAL A 12 -0.78 -14.01 -2.83
N LEU A 13 -1.42 -12.88 -2.49
CA LEU A 13 -1.06 -11.56 -2.98
C LEU A 13 -0.10 -10.91 -1.99
N HIS A 14 1.06 -10.47 -2.46
CA HIS A 14 2.02 -9.76 -1.64
C HIS A 14 1.88 -8.24 -1.88
N LEU A 15 1.67 -7.50 -0.80
CA LEU A 15 1.60 -6.04 -0.82
C LEU A 15 2.83 -5.47 -0.13
N ILE A 16 3.54 -4.59 -0.83
CA ILE A 16 4.82 -4.05 -0.39
C ILE A 16 4.69 -2.55 -0.22
N SER A 17 5.04 -2.01 0.95
CA SER A 17 5.24 -0.57 1.11
C SER A 17 6.72 -0.25 1.19
N PHE A 18 7.16 0.79 0.47
CA PHE A 18 8.55 1.25 0.54
C PHE A 18 8.66 2.77 0.48
N GLY A 19 9.87 3.25 0.74
CA GLY A 19 10.26 4.66 0.70
C GLY A 19 11.37 4.90 -0.31
N TYR A 20 11.14 5.76 -1.31
CA TYR A 20 12.10 6.07 -2.36
C TYR A 20 13.42 6.67 -1.86
N LEU A 21 13.39 7.43 -0.75
CA LEU A 21 14.57 8.07 -0.18
C LEU A 21 15.51 7.11 0.56
N HIS A 22 15.11 5.83 0.67
CA HIS A 22 15.92 4.77 1.29
C HIS A 22 16.40 3.73 0.27
N LEU A 23 16.16 3.95 -1.03
CA LEU A 23 16.61 3.05 -2.09
C LEU A 23 18.00 3.48 -2.58
N ASP A 24 19.00 2.63 -2.39
CA ASP A 24 20.40 2.92 -2.75
C ASP A 24 20.59 3.17 -4.26
N ASP A 25 19.85 2.45 -5.09
CA ASP A 25 19.90 2.54 -6.56
C ASP A 25 18.67 3.27 -7.17
N GLY A 26 17.77 3.76 -6.31
CA GLY A 26 16.51 4.39 -6.69
C GLY A 26 15.48 3.46 -7.32
N ARG A 27 15.72 2.14 -7.39
CA ARG A 27 14.82 1.19 -8.06
C ARG A 27 13.76 0.66 -7.09
N PRO A 28 12.47 0.73 -7.46
CA PRO A 28 11.41 0.19 -6.61
C PRO A 28 11.52 -1.34 -6.52
N PRO A 29 10.89 -1.96 -5.49
CA PRO A 29 10.82 -3.40 -5.36
C PRO A 29 10.20 -4.06 -6.60
N HIS A 30 10.67 -5.27 -6.93
CA HIS A 30 10.10 -6.04 -8.03
C HIS A 30 8.63 -6.39 -7.74
N ALA A 31 7.72 -5.80 -8.50
CA ALA A 31 6.28 -6.02 -8.40
C ALA A 31 5.64 -5.98 -9.78
N ASP A 32 4.47 -6.62 -9.93
CA ASP A 32 3.69 -6.58 -11.19
C ASP A 32 3.15 -5.16 -11.43
N ARG A 33 2.89 -4.42 -10.34
CA ARG A 33 2.55 -3.01 -10.36
C ARG A 33 3.27 -2.27 -9.24
N VAL A 34 3.86 -1.13 -9.58
CA VAL A 34 4.44 -0.16 -8.64
C VAL A 34 3.63 1.13 -8.72
N GLU A 35 3.10 1.59 -7.59
CA GLU A 35 2.36 2.85 -7.48
C GLU A 35 3.19 3.89 -6.71
N ASP A 36 3.59 4.96 -7.38
CA ASP A 36 4.30 6.10 -6.76
C ASP A 36 3.31 7.17 -6.30
N VAL A 37 3.27 7.40 -4.99
CA VAL A 37 2.34 8.35 -4.35
C VAL A 37 3.03 9.57 -3.75
N ARG A 38 4.30 9.84 -4.10
CA ARG A 38 5.10 10.95 -3.53
C ARG A 38 4.45 12.32 -3.68
N GLU A 39 3.89 12.61 -4.85
CA GLU A 39 3.28 13.91 -5.18
C GLU A 39 1.74 13.90 -5.12
N ARG A 40 1.14 12.70 -4.99
CA ARG A 40 -0.31 12.51 -5.14
C ARG A 40 -1.10 12.58 -3.84
N LEU A 41 -0.44 12.34 -2.71
CA LEU A 41 -1.10 12.24 -1.40
C LEU A 41 -0.57 13.28 -0.42
N ARG A 42 -1.47 13.86 0.39
CA ARG A 42 -1.11 14.84 1.42
C ARG A 42 -0.11 14.21 2.36
N ASP A 43 0.92 14.96 2.72
CA ASP A 43 1.88 14.50 3.72
C ASP A 43 1.24 14.60 5.13
N PRO A 44 1.05 13.47 5.85
CA PRO A 44 0.53 13.50 7.21
C PRO A 44 1.43 14.28 8.17
N ALA A 45 2.70 14.53 7.80
CA ALA A 45 3.60 15.35 8.60
C ALA A 45 3.12 16.79 8.85
N ALA A 46 2.11 17.27 8.14
CA ALA A 46 1.46 18.55 8.44
C ALA A 46 0.68 18.52 9.77
N ALA A 47 0.24 17.34 10.23
CA ALA A 47 -0.41 17.15 11.52
C ALA A 47 0.65 16.75 12.57
N ARG A 48 0.91 17.64 13.54
CA ARG A 48 2.01 17.49 14.52
C ARG A 48 1.87 16.26 15.43
N ASP A 49 0.64 15.81 15.64
CA ASP A 49 0.26 14.73 16.55
C ASP A 49 0.42 13.32 15.95
N VAL A 50 0.74 13.21 14.66
CA VAL A 50 0.93 11.91 13.98
C VAL A 50 2.35 11.67 13.46
N LEU A 51 3.27 12.60 13.75
CA LEU A 51 4.65 12.56 13.22
C LEU A 51 5.44 11.31 13.64
N ASP A 52 5.20 10.83 14.85
CA ASP A 52 5.88 9.66 15.41
C ASP A 52 5.13 8.35 15.14
N LEU A 53 3.92 8.43 14.58
CA LEU A 53 3.11 7.28 14.18
C LEU A 53 3.52 6.80 12.78
N ASP A 54 3.05 5.61 12.39
CA ASP A 54 3.31 5.07 11.06
C ASP A 54 2.02 4.61 10.38
N GLY A 55 2.14 4.11 9.15
CA GLY A 55 1.01 3.73 8.32
C GLY A 55 0.09 2.66 8.90
N ARG A 56 0.49 1.97 9.99
CA ARG A 56 -0.34 1.00 10.70
C ARG A 56 -1.32 1.65 11.68
N ASP A 57 -1.05 2.89 12.11
CA ASP A 57 -1.95 3.61 13.02
C ASP A 57 -3.19 4.13 12.25
N PRO A 58 -4.41 3.83 12.73
CA PRO A 58 -5.65 4.27 12.08
C PRO A 58 -5.73 5.80 11.86
N ARG A 59 -5.13 6.61 12.74
CA ARG A 59 -5.13 8.08 12.58
C ARG A 59 -4.33 8.52 11.36
N VAL A 60 -3.20 7.85 11.09
CA VAL A 60 -2.40 8.11 9.88
C VAL A 60 -3.17 7.65 8.65
N GLN A 61 -3.80 6.47 8.71
CA GLN A 61 -4.62 5.94 7.63
C GLN A 61 -5.78 6.86 7.26
N ASP A 62 -6.47 7.42 8.26
CA ASP A 62 -7.58 8.37 8.06
C ASP A 62 -7.11 9.65 7.35
N ILE A 63 -5.97 10.20 7.74
CA ILE A 63 -5.40 11.38 7.08
C ILE A 63 -5.07 11.08 5.62
N VAL A 64 -4.42 9.94 5.35
CA VAL A 64 -4.06 9.52 4.00
C VAL A 64 -5.32 9.29 3.14
N ALA A 65 -6.31 8.55 3.66
CA ALA A 65 -7.55 8.22 2.96
C ALA A 65 -8.46 9.45 2.70
N ARG A 66 -8.30 10.54 3.46
CA ARG A 66 -9.00 11.82 3.22
C ARG A 66 -8.33 12.68 2.16
N THR A 67 -7.17 12.29 1.63
CA THR A 67 -6.61 12.98 0.47
C THR A 67 -7.53 12.76 -0.75
N PRO A 68 -7.92 13.83 -1.47
CA PRO A 68 -8.63 13.68 -2.75
C PRO A 68 -7.90 12.69 -3.67
N GLY A 69 -8.62 11.72 -4.24
CA GLY A 69 -8.03 10.69 -5.11
C GLY A 69 -7.52 9.43 -4.38
N ALA A 70 -7.36 9.44 -3.05
CA ALA A 70 -6.83 8.29 -2.32
C ALA A 70 -7.79 7.10 -2.31
N ARG A 71 -9.09 7.35 -2.15
CA ARG A 71 -10.11 6.29 -2.14
C ARG A 71 -10.30 5.70 -3.53
N GLU A 72 -10.26 6.53 -4.56
CA GLU A 72 -10.31 6.14 -5.95
C GLU A 72 -9.09 5.30 -6.32
N LEU A 73 -7.89 5.68 -5.85
CA LEU A 73 -6.69 4.86 -6.02
C LEU A 73 -6.84 3.49 -5.33
N LEU A 74 -7.32 3.46 -4.07
CA LEU A 74 -7.58 2.20 -3.38
C LEU A 74 -8.56 1.30 -4.13
N ALA A 75 -9.67 1.86 -4.61
CA ALA A 75 -10.66 1.12 -5.41
C ALA A 75 -10.01 0.51 -6.66
N ASN A 76 -9.24 1.30 -7.42
CA ASN A 76 -8.52 0.81 -8.60
C ASN A 76 -7.50 -0.30 -8.30
N LEU A 77 -6.82 -0.22 -7.14
CA LEU A 77 -5.87 -1.25 -6.72
C LEU A 77 -6.59 -2.54 -6.29
N ILE A 78 -7.74 -2.43 -5.65
CA ILE A 78 -8.61 -3.56 -5.32
C ILE A 78 -9.08 -4.23 -6.61
N ASP A 79 -9.63 -3.47 -7.56
CA ASP A 79 -10.12 -4.02 -8.83
C ASP A 79 -8.99 -4.73 -9.60
N TYR A 80 -7.78 -4.15 -9.60
CA TYR A 80 -6.60 -4.77 -10.19
C TYR A 80 -6.21 -6.08 -9.50
N ALA A 81 -6.25 -6.12 -8.17
CA ALA A 81 -5.95 -7.32 -7.37
C ALA A 81 -6.97 -8.46 -7.62
N GLU A 82 -8.21 -8.12 -7.95
CA GLU A 82 -9.31 -9.08 -8.12
C GLU A 82 -9.47 -9.62 -9.55
N LEU A 83 -8.64 -9.16 -10.49
CA LEU A 83 -8.63 -9.69 -11.86
C LEU A 83 -8.41 -11.22 -11.86
N PRO A 84 -9.05 -11.99 -12.76
CA PRO A 84 -8.84 -13.44 -12.85
C PRO A 84 -7.38 -13.85 -13.07
N CYS A 85 -6.62 -13.04 -13.83
CA CYS A 85 -5.17 -13.15 -14.03
C CYS A 85 -4.41 -12.08 -13.23
N GLY A 86 -4.94 -11.70 -12.07
CA GLY A 86 -4.44 -10.62 -11.23
C GLY A 86 -3.01 -10.80 -10.71
N PRO A 87 -2.45 -9.72 -10.15
CA PRO A 87 -1.05 -9.65 -9.74
C PRO A 87 -0.72 -10.67 -8.66
N ARG A 88 0.57 -11.00 -8.56
CA ARG A 88 1.17 -11.64 -7.38
C ARG A 88 1.71 -10.60 -6.41
N ARG A 89 2.15 -9.45 -6.91
CA ARG A 89 2.86 -8.42 -6.15
C ARG A 89 2.41 -7.02 -6.54
N ILE A 90 2.00 -6.22 -5.56
CA ILE A 90 1.75 -4.78 -5.72
C ILE A 90 2.67 -4.04 -4.75
N ALA A 91 3.46 -3.10 -5.25
CA ALA A 91 4.29 -2.22 -4.43
C ALA A 91 3.74 -0.79 -4.44
N ILE A 92 3.72 -0.14 -3.28
CA ILE A 92 3.32 1.26 -3.13
C ILE A 92 4.49 2.03 -2.51
N GLY A 93 4.95 3.07 -3.20
CA GLY A 93 6.10 3.88 -2.83
C GLY A 93 5.72 5.30 -2.43
N CYS A 94 6.20 5.76 -1.28
CA CYS A 94 6.18 7.19 -0.95
C CYS A 94 7.60 7.70 -0.68
N ALA A 95 7.77 8.93 -0.17
CA ALA A 95 9.13 9.47 0.04
C ALA A 95 9.93 8.64 1.06
N GLY A 96 9.42 8.49 2.28
CA GLY A 96 10.12 7.80 3.37
C GLY A 96 9.58 6.41 3.74
N GLY A 97 8.53 5.93 3.09
CA GLY A 97 7.96 4.59 3.36
C GLY A 97 7.16 4.44 4.65
N ARG A 98 7.21 5.44 5.54
CA ARG A 98 6.63 5.37 6.89
C ARG A 98 5.12 5.59 6.96
N HIS A 99 4.58 6.59 6.26
CA HIS A 99 3.19 6.99 6.41
C HIS A 99 2.32 6.58 5.21
N ARG A 100 2.40 7.34 4.10
CA ARG A 100 1.49 7.23 2.96
C ARG A 100 1.44 5.84 2.34
N SER A 101 2.60 5.29 1.98
CA SER A 101 2.64 3.94 1.38
C SER A 101 2.25 2.86 2.38
N GLY A 102 2.70 2.95 3.64
CA GLY A 102 2.30 2.03 4.70
C GLY A 102 0.77 2.01 4.90
N SER A 103 0.16 3.18 5.01
CA SER A 103 -1.29 3.32 5.18
C SER A 103 -2.08 2.74 4.02
N LEU A 104 -1.69 3.03 2.78
CA LEU A 104 -2.39 2.47 1.62
C LEU A 104 -2.28 0.95 1.55
N VAL A 105 -1.10 0.39 1.87
CA VAL A 105 -0.91 -1.07 1.91
C VAL A 105 -1.77 -1.72 2.99
N GLU A 106 -1.86 -1.13 4.19
CA GLU A 106 -2.70 -1.66 5.27
C GLU A 106 -4.19 -1.59 4.92
N LEU A 107 -4.66 -0.46 4.37
CA LEU A 107 -6.06 -0.31 3.93
C LEU A 107 -6.42 -1.28 2.81
N LEU A 108 -5.52 -1.46 1.83
CA LEU A 108 -5.70 -2.42 0.75
C LEU A 108 -5.72 -3.86 1.26
N ALA A 109 -4.80 -4.21 2.16
CA ALA A 109 -4.72 -5.53 2.76
C ALA A 109 -5.97 -5.86 3.57
N ALA A 110 -6.43 -4.94 4.42
CA ALA A 110 -7.63 -5.11 5.22
C ALA A 110 -8.86 -5.36 4.32
N THR A 111 -9.01 -4.57 3.25
CA THR A 111 -10.14 -4.71 2.33
C THR A 111 -10.11 -6.05 1.59
N LEU A 112 -8.95 -6.45 1.06
CA LEU A 112 -8.81 -7.71 0.33
C LEU A 112 -8.97 -8.94 1.24
N ARG A 113 -8.44 -8.91 2.47
CA ARG A 113 -8.66 -9.96 3.47
C ARG A 113 -10.14 -10.10 3.82
N ALA A 114 -10.85 -8.98 4.00
CA ALA A 114 -12.30 -8.99 4.24
C ALA A 114 -13.10 -9.59 3.08
N ARG A 115 -12.57 -9.51 1.84
CA ARG A 115 -13.13 -10.15 0.63
C ARG A 115 -12.63 -11.60 0.42
N GLY A 116 -11.94 -12.18 1.40
CA GLY A 116 -11.51 -13.58 1.37
C GLY A 116 -10.25 -13.84 0.53
N HIS A 117 -9.44 -12.83 0.23
CA HIS A 117 -8.13 -13.02 -0.41
C HIS A 117 -7.05 -13.34 0.63
N GLN A 118 -6.09 -14.19 0.26
CA GLN A 118 -4.88 -14.39 1.04
C GLN A 118 -3.88 -13.27 0.73
N VAL A 119 -3.50 -12.51 1.76
CA VAL A 119 -2.66 -11.32 1.60
C VAL A 119 -1.50 -11.34 2.59
N GLU A 120 -0.28 -11.25 2.05
CA GLU A 120 0.94 -10.98 2.81
C GLU A 120 1.33 -9.50 2.66
N VAL A 121 1.82 -8.90 3.75
CA VAL A 121 2.21 -7.50 3.80
C VAL A 121 3.68 -7.40 4.19
N GLU A 122 4.44 -6.63 3.41
CA GLU A 122 5.84 -6.31 3.67
C GLU A 122 6.01 -4.79 3.74
N HIS A 123 6.58 -4.31 4.84
CA HIS A 123 6.91 -2.90 5.01
C HIS A 123 8.42 -2.68 5.08
N GLN A 124 9.05 -2.40 3.94
CA GLN A 124 10.51 -2.35 3.84
C GLN A 124 11.13 -1.26 4.70
N HIS A 125 10.51 -0.07 4.75
CA HIS A 125 11.12 1.13 5.36
C HIS A 125 10.27 1.74 6.49
N ILE A 126 9.20 1.08 6.94
CA ILE A 126 8.29 1.65 7.95
C ILE A 126 8.96 1.88 9.31
N HIS A 127 9.98 1.07 9.63
CA HIS A 127 10.75 1.14 10.85
C HIS A 127 11.87 2.19 10.81
N LEU A 128 12.14 2.76 9.64
CA LEU A 128 13.20 3.75 9.47
C LEU A 128 12.72 5.15 9.90
N PRO A 129 13.66 6.02 10.33
CA PRO A 129 13.33 7.40 10.65
C PRO A 129 12.87 8.16 9.40
N ARG A 130 12.11 9.23 9.62
CA ARG A 130 11.71 10.14 8.53
C ARG A 130 12.96 10.75 7.90
N VAL A 131 13.11 10.59 6.59
CA VAL A 131 14.10 11.35 5.82
C VAL A 131 13.55 12.75 5.59
N LEU A 132 14.16 13.73 6.25
CA LEU A 132 13.96 15.14 5.92
C LEU A 132 14.88 15.46 4.74
N ARG A 133 14.30 15.81 3.59
CA ARG A 133 15.10 16.42 2.53
C ARG A 133 15.50 17.82 3.01
N PRO A 134 16.79 18.20 2.99
CA PRO A 134 17.22 19.57 3.24
C PRO A 134 16.66 20.53 2.19
#